data_AF-A0A2K6GBV4-F1
#
_entry.id   AF-A0A2K6GBV4-F1
#
_cell.length_a   1.000
_cell.length_b   1.000
_cell.length_c   1.000
_cell.angle_alpha   90.00
_cell.angle_beta   90.00
_cell.angle_gamma   90.00
#
_symmetry.space_group_name_H-M   'P 1'
#
loop_
_entity.id
_entity.type
_entity.pdbx_description
1 polymer ?
#
loop_
_entity_poly.entity_id
_entity_poly.type
_entity_poly.pdbx_seq_one_letter_code
_entity_poly.pdbx_strand_id
1 'polypeptide(L)' 'VTFKDTGKTPVEPEVAIHRIRITLTSRDVKSLEEVCADWIRGAKEKNLEVKGPVQMPTKTLRITTRTTPLKS' A
#
# COMPACT_ATOMS: atom_id res chain seq x y z
N VAL A 1 37.62 -37.60 -27.31
CA VAL A 1 37.09 -36.39 -27.97
C VAL A 1 36.38 -35.54 -26.94
N THR A 2 36.96 -34.38 -26.68
CA THR A 2 36.52 -33.32 -25.78
C THR A 2 35.25 -32.66 -26.31
N PHE A 3 34.24 -32.48 -25.47
CA PHE A 3 33.22 -31.45 -25.68
C PHE A 3 33.14 -30.60 -24.42
N LYS A 4 33.74 -29.43 -24.56
CA LYS A 4 33.79 -28.32 -23.63
C LYS A 4 32.55 -27.49 -23.96
N ASP A 5 31.55 -27.46 -23.09
CA ASP A 5 30.47 -26.48 -23.20
C ASP A 5 30.58 -25.47 -22.06
N THR A 6 30.46 -24.22 -22.46
CA THR A 6 31.12 -23.08 -21.85
C THR A 6 30.04 -22.15 -21.34
N GLY A 7 30.13 -21.75 -20.08
CA GLY A 7 29.51 -20.52 -19.57
C GLY A 7 27.99 -20.47 -19.60
N LYS A 8 27.34 -21.01 -18.56
CA LYS A 8 26.06 -20.43 -18.12
C LYS A 8 26.39 -19.19 -17.31
N THR A 9 26.44 -18.04 -17.99
CA THR A 9 26.43 -16.72 -17.38
C THR A 9 25.36 -16.69 -16.28
N PRO A 10 25.64 -16.22 -15.05
CA PRO A 10 24.59 -15.95 -14.08
C PRO A 10 23.68 -14.92 -14.73
N VAL A 11 22.45 -15.32 -15.05
CA VAL A 11 21.41 -14.39 -15.41
C VAL A 11 21.27 -13.45 -14.23
N GLU A 12 21.74 -12.21 -14.40
CA GLU A 12 21.46 -11.14 -13.45
C GLU A 12 19.95 -11.18 -13.19
N PRO A 13 19.49 -11.15 -11.93
CA PRO A 13 18.07 -11.10 -11.66
C PRO A 13 17.58 -9.80 -12.29
N GLU A 14 16.90 -9.88 -13.44
CA GLU A 14 16.06 -8.81 -13.94
C GLU A 14 15.24 -8.36 -12.75
N VAL A 15 15.54 -7.15 -12.25
CA VAL A 15 15.01 -6.66 -10.99
C VAL A 15 13.51 -6.54 -11.18
N ALA A 16 12.76 -7.55 -10.73
CA ALA A 16 11.33 -7.59 -10.84
C ALA A 16 10.78 -6.30 -10.20
N ILE A 17 10.17 -5.44 -11.01
CA ILE A 17 9.65 -4.16 -10.55
C ILE A 17 8.43 -4.45 -9.68
N HIS A 18 8.61 -4.37 -8.35
CA HIS A 18 7.53 -4.61 -7.39
C HIS A 18 6.63 -3.38 -7.31
N ARG A 19 5.42 -3.48 -7.88
CA ARG A 19 4.41 -2.43 -7.82
C ARG A 19 3.54 -2.64 -6.58
N ILE A 20 3.79 -1.87 -5.53
CA ILE A 20 3.07 -1.97 -4.26
C ILE A 20 1.93 -0.95 -4.25
N ARG A 21 0.72 -1.38 -3.89
CA ARG A 21 -0.40 -0.48 -3.58
C ARG A 21 -0.64 -0.51 -2.10
N ILE A 22 -0.60 0.65 -1.47
CA ILE A 22 -0.70 0.75 -0.02
C ILE A 22 -1.95 1.59 0.31
N THR A 23 -2.77 1.10 1.23
CA THR A 23 -4.05 1.71 1.59
C THR A 23 -3.98 2.14 3.05
N LEU A 24 -4.14 3.43 3.30
CA LEU A 24 -4.22 3.99 4.65
C LEU A 24 -5.69 4.18 5.01
N THR A 25 -6.12 3.65 6.16
CA THR A 25 -7.48 3.79 6.66
C THR A 25 -7.46 4.29 8.09
N SER A 26 -8.14 5.40 8.36
CA SER A 26 -8.32 5.97 9.70
C SER A 26 -9.73 6.50 9.86
N ARG A 27 -10.15 6.74 11.12
CA ARG A 27 -11.38 7.46 11.45
C ARG A 27 -11.18 8.97 11.50
N ASP A 28 -9.95 9.42 11.75
CA ASP A 28 -9.59 10.83 11.80
C ASP A 28 -8.95 11.27 10.48
N VAL A 29 -9.53 12.31 9.88
CA VAL A 29 -9.12 12.81 8.56
C VAL A 29 -7.82 13.62 8.67
N LYS A 30 -7.64 14.41 9.74
CA LYS A 30 -6.48 15.30 9.87
C LYS A 30 -5.18 14.52 9.99
N SER A 31 -5.15 13.54 10.89
CA SER A 31 -3.98 12.65 11.02
C SER A 31 -3.72 11.84 9.76
N LEU A 32 -4.77 11.42 9.02
CA LEU A 32 -4.61 10.68 7.78
C LEU A 32 -3.95 11.53 6.68
N GLU A 33 -4.33 12.81 6.57
CA GLU A 33 -3.77 13.76 5.60
C GLU A 33 -2.29 14.08 5.91
N GLU A 34 -1.95 14.31 7.18
CA GLU A 34 -0.58 14.57 7.62
C GLU A 34 0.36 13.39 7.29
N VAL A 35 -0.03 12.18 7.67
CA VAL A 35 0.74 10.96 7.41
C VAL A 35 0.86 10.69 5.91
N CYS A 36 -0.19 10.97 5.13
CA CYS A 36 -0.15 10.79 3.68
C CYS A 36 0.85 11.76 3.02
N ALA A 37 0.89 13.02 3.47
CA ALA A 37 1.83 14.01 2.97
C ALA A 37 3.28 13.63 3.28
N ASP A 38 3.57 13.21 4.52
CA ASP A 38 4.91 12.79 4.93
C ASP A 38 5.40 11.57 4.17
N TRP A 39 4.50 10.62 3.89
CA TRP A 39 4.87 9.44 3.15
C TRP A 39 5.17 9.70 1.67
N ILE A 40 4.36 10.56 1.02
CA ILE A 40 4.64 11.01 -0.35
C ILE A 40 5.99 11.73 -0.39
N ARG A 41 6.28 12.58 0.61
CA ARG A 41 7.56 13.27 0.74
C ARG A 41 8.72 12.28 0.89
N GLY A 42 8.62 11.32 1.80
CA GLY A 42 9.66 10.30 2.01
C GLY A 42 9.85 9.36 0.82
N ALA A 43 8.80 9.07 0.06
CA ALA A 43 8.90 8.28 -1.17
C ALA A 43 9.64 9.04 -2.28
N LYS A 44 9.37 10.35 -2.43
CA LYS A 44 10.10 11.21 -3.38
C LYS A 44 11.57 11.36 -3.02
N GLU A 45 11.89 11.49 -1.73
CA GLU A 45 13.29 11.53 -1.25
C GLU A 45 14.07 10.26 -1.61
N LYS A 46 13.38 9.10 -1.60
CA LYS A 46 13.95 7.81 -2.01
C LYS A 46 13.90 7.54 -3.51
N ASN A 47 13.52 8.54 -4.32
CA ASN A 47 13.41 8.44 -5.78
C ASN A 47 12.46 7.32 -6.25
N LEU A 48 11.39 7.05 -5.50
CA LEU A 48 10.36 6.08 -5.88
C LEU A 48 9.28 6.77 -6.74
N GLU A 49 8.81 6.09 -7.79
CA GLU A 49 7.67 6.56 -8.57
C GLU A 49 6.36 6.37 -7.79
N VAL A 50 5.70 7.49 -7.47
CA VAL A 50 4.45 7.49 -6.70
C VAL A 50 3.29 7.88 -7.60
N LYS A 51 2.27 7.02 -7.67
CA LYS A 51 0.94 7.44 -8.11
C LYS A 51 0.25 8.09 -6.91
N GLY A 52 -0.22 9.33 -7.09
CA GLY A 52 -0.75 10.16 -6.02
C GLY A 52 -1.86 9.50 -5.18
N PRO A 53 -2.21 10.09 -4.03
CA PRO A 53 -3.20 9.52 -3.14
C PRO A 53 -4.56 9.46 -3.83
N VAL A 54 -5.15 8.27 -3.92
CA VAL A 54 -6.51 8.08 -4.45
C VAL A 54 -7.45 8.00 -3.26
N GLN A 55 -8.29 9.03 -3.11
CA GLN A 55 -9.24 9.10 -2.00
C GLN A 55 -10.43 8.17 -2.24
N MET A 56 -10.65 7.26 -1.29
CA MET A 56 -11.85 6.42 -1.25
C MET A 56 -13.00 7.16 -0.55
N PRO A 57 -14.28 6.93 -0.91
CA PRO A 57 -15.40 7.53 -0.20
C PRO A 57 -15.43 7.16 1.28
N THR A 58 -15.70 8.15 2.14
CA THR A 58 -15.85 7.94 3.59
C THR A 58 -17.08 7.08 3.87
N LYS A 59 -16.89 6.00 4.63
CA LYS A 59 -17.99 5.11 5.03
C LYS A 59 -18.57 5.56 6.37
N THR A 60 -19.86 5.91 6.38
CA THR A 60 -20.60 6.14 7.62
C THR A 60 -21.28 4.84 8.04
N LEU A 61 -20.81 4.24 9.13
CA LEU A 61 -21.40 3.01 9.69
C LEU A 61 -22.54 3.38 10.64
N ARG A 62 -23.78 2.98 10.29
CA ARG A 62 -24.96 3.17 11.14
C ARG A 62 -25.39 1.83 11.73
N ILE A 63 -25.23 1.68 13.04
CA ILE A 63 -25.73 0.53 13.80
C ILE A 63 -27.08 0.92 14.39
N THR A 64 -28.16 0.23 14.00
CA THR A 64 -29.49 0.44 14.56
C THR A 64 -29.78 -0.70 15.54
N THR A 65 -29.88 -0.38 16.83
CA THR A 65 -30.25 -1.35 17.87
C THR A 65 -31.60 -0.99 18.48
N ARG A 66 -32.30 -1.99 19.03
CA ARG A 66 -33.45 -1.76 19.89
C ARG A 66 -32.94 -1.27 21.24
N THR A 67 -33.42 -0.12 21.71
CA THR A 67 -32.96 0.47 22.98
C THR A 67 -33.29 -0.40 24.20
N THR A 68 -34.34 -1.22 24.15
CA THR A 68 -34.81 -2.00 25.31
C THR A 68 -33.92 -3.22 25.59
N PRO A 69 -33.20 -3.26 26.72
CA PRO A 69 -32.19 -4.30 26.99
C PRO A 69 -32.78 -5.66 27.34
N LEU A 70 -33.95 -5.72 28.01
CA LEU A 70 -34.66 -6.95 28.38
C LEU A 70 -36.16 -6.63 28.37
N LYS A 71 -37.00 -7.47 27.77
CA LYS A 71 -38.43 -7.54 28.13
C LYS A 71 -38.53 -8.72 29.10
N SER A 72 -39.11 -8.45 30.27
CA SER A 72 -39.49 -9.44 31.29
C SER A 72 -40.18 -10.66 30.69
#